data_AF-A0A4V3M865-F1
#
_entry.id   AF-A0A4V3M865-F1
#
_cell.length_a   1.000
_cell.length_b   1.000
_cell.length_c   1.000
_cell.angle_alpha   90.00
_cell.angle_beta   90.00
_cell.angle_gamma   90.00
#
_symmetry.space_group_name_H-M   'P 1'
#
loop_
_entity.id
_entity.type
_entity.pdbx_description
1 polymer ?
#
loop_
_entity_poly.entity_id
_entity_poly.type
_entity_poly.pdbx_seq_one_letter_code
_entity_poly.pdbx_strand_id
1 'polypeptide(L)'
;PHFAGELLINIGSDKLLKTITATVPAGGSTVDIPVGDDWGAGAYVTATLFRPGDAQETRMPARAIGVKWLTVDPGAKKLAVTLTPPDKTMPRQQLSIPVSVAGVQPGTNAYVTVAAVDVGIL
;
A
#
# COMPACT_ATOMS: atom_id res chain seq x y z
N PRO A 1 20.65 7.78 -9.49
CA PRO A 1 20.41 9.20 -9.10
C PRO A 1 21.32 10.09 -9.93
N HIS A 2 21.02 11.38 -10.10
CA HIS A 2 21.91 12.27 -10.87
C HIS A 2 23.17 12.68 -10.09
N PHE A 3 23.27 12.34 -8.80
CA PHE A 3 24.43 12.63 -7.95
C PHE A 3 24.48 11.70 -6.72
N ALA A 4 25.66 11.61 -6.08
CA ALA A 4 25.85 11.02 -4.77
C ALA A 4 25.44 11.98 -3.65
N GLY A 5 25.01 11.47 -2.50
CA GLY A 5 24.60 12.32 -1.37
C GLY A 5 24.03 11.55 -0.19
N GLU A 6 23.51 12.30 0.78
CA GLU A 6 22.85 11.76 1.96
C GLU A 6 21.34 11.67 1.73
N LEU A 7 20.79 10.49 1.95
CA LEU A 7 19.38 10.18 1.74
C LEU A 7 18.64 10.16 3.07
N LEU A 8 17.53 10.90 3.13
CA LEU A 8 16.53 10.81 4.20
C LEU A 8 15.29 10.13 3.65
N ILE A 9 14.93 8.99 4.22
CA ILE A 9 13.71 8.25 3.90
C ILE A 9 12.74 8.41 5.06
N ASN A 10 11.54 8.92 4.77
CA ASN A 10 10.43 8.97 5.71
C ASN A 10 9.32 8.06 5.22
N ILE A 11 8.86 7.20 6.12
CA ILE A 11 7.75 6.27 5.90
C ILE A 11 6.59 6.77 6.74
N GLY A 12 5.46 7.06 6.11
CA GLY A 12 4.31 7.63 6.80
C GLY A 12 2.96 7.20 6.24
N SER A 13 1.99 7.15 7.15
CA SER A 13 0.56 6.97 6.88
C SER A 13 -0.18 8.21 7.42
N ASP A 14 -1.17 8.03 8.29
CA ASP A 14 -1.75 9.04 9.18
C ASP A 14 -0.74 9.62 10.19
N LYS A 15 0.37 8.93 10.43
CA LYS A 15 1.50 9.36 11.28
C LYS A 15 2.84 9.03 10.62
N LEU A 16 3.92 9.60 11.13
CA LEU A 16 5.27 9.15 10.78
C LEU A 16 5.51 7.76 11.42
N LEU A 17 5.79 6.77 10.59
CA LEU A 17 6.03 5.38 11.02
C LEU A 17 7.50 5.14 11.29
N LYS A 18 8.38 5.61 10.39
CA LYS A 18 9.82 5.40 10.50
C LYS A 18 10.62 6.40 9.67
N THR A 19 11.81 6.74 10.18
CA THR A 19 12.82 7.51 9.46
C THR A 19 14.10 6.68 9.32
N ILE A 20 14.69 6.69 8.13
CA ILE A 20 15.93 5.99 7.80
C ILE A 20 16.85 6.97 7.09
N THR A 21 18.15 6.94 7.40
CA THR A 21 19.17 7.67 6.66
C THR A 21 20.16 6.71 6.01
N ALA A 22 20.69 7.09 4.84
CA ALA A 22 21.69 6.31 4.13
C ALA A 22 22.56 7.19 3.23
N THR A 23 23.84 6.87 3.11
CA THR A 23 24.72 7.46 2.09
C THR A 23 24.50 6.74 0.75
N VAL A 24 24.33 7.49 -0.33
CA VAL A 24 24.01 6.96 -1.66
C VAL A 24 25.08 7.39 -2.67
N PRO A 25 25.72 6.45 -3.40
CA PRO A 25 26.68 6.80 -4.45
C PRO A 25 25.95 7.29 -5.71
N ALA A 26 26.69 7.88 -6.66
CA ALA A 26 26.10 8.43 -7.88
C ALA A 26 25.34 7.38 -8.72
N GLY A 27 25.79 6.12 -8.68
CA GLY A 27 25.12 4.98 -9.31
C GLY A 27 23.79 4.57 -8.67
N GLY A 28 23.47 5.07 -7.47
CA GLY A 28 22.31 4.65 -6.68
C GLY A 28 22.62 3.56 -5.66
N SER A 29 21.61 3.26 -4.84
CA SER A 29 21.68 2.21 -3.83
C SER A 29 20.30 1.57 -3.63
N THR A 30 20.30 0.42 -2.99
CA THR A 30 19.10 -0.23 -2.46
C THR A 30 19.09 -0.05 -0.94
N VAL A 31 17.93 0.30 -0.39
CA VAL A 31 17.73 0.42 1.07
C VAL A 31 16.59 -0.50 1.46
N ASP A 32 16.88 -1.44 2.37
CA ASP A 32 15.87 -2.34 2.89
C ASP A 32 14.95 -1.61 3.87
N ILE A 33 13.64 -1.73 3.62
CA ILE A 33 12.61 -1.14 4.46
C ILE A 33 11.79 -2.29 5.07
N PRO A 34 12.06 -2.68 6.33
CA PRO A 34 11.24 -3.69 7.00
C PRO A 34 9.83 -3.13 7.21
N VAL A 35 8.83 -3.83 6.67
CA VAL A 35 7.41 -3.49 6.82
C VAL A 35 6.99 -3.81 8.25
N GLY A 36 6.45 -2.82 8.96
CA GLY A 36 5.94 -2.98 10.32
C GLY A 36 4.46 -3.36 10.34
N ASP A 37 4.02 -3.96 11.45
CA ASP A 37 2.62 -4.38 11.64
C ASP A 37 1.62 -3.21 11.71
N ASP A 38 2.12 -1.99 11.94
CA ASP A 38 1.33 -0.77 12.12
C ASP A 38 1.11 0.04 10.84
N TRP A 39 1.53 -0.48 9.68
CA TRP A 39 1.35 0.18 8.38
C TRP A 39 -0.09 0.10 7.85
N GLY A 40 -0.94 -0.74 8.43
CA GLY A 40 -2.32 -0.93 7.94
C GLY A 40 -2.36 -1.42 6.49
N ALA A 41 -3.03 -0.67 5.61
CA ALA A 41 -3.12 -1.01 4.18
C ALA A 41 -1.87 -0.62 3.37
N GLY A 42 -0.97 0.18 3.94
CA GLY A 42 0.23 0.65 3.26
C GLY A 42 0.75 1.97 3.81
N ALA A 43 1.86 2.43 3.26
CA ALA A 43 2.49 3.69 3.65
C ALA A 43 3.09 4.43 2.45
N TYR A 44 3.17 5.75 2.55
CA TYR A 44 3.99 6.57 1.66
C TYR A 44 5.45 6.50 2.09
N VAL A 45 6.32 6.19 1.14
CA VAL A 45 7.77 6.32 1.29
C VAL A 45 8.22 7.56 0.53
N THR A 46 8.76 8.53 1.27
CA THR A 46 9.36 9.75 0.73
C THR A 46 10.86 9.67 0.90
N ALA A 47 11.58 9.66 -0.21
CA ALA A 47 13.03 9.59 -0.28
C ALA A 47 13.57 10.95 -0.72
N THR A 48 14.33 11.62 0.15
CA THR A 48 14.90 12.94 -0.09
C THR A 48 16.42 12.85 -0.08
N LEU A 49 17.04 13.01 -1.25
CA LEU A 49 18.49 12.98 -1.41
C LEU A 49 19.05 14.40 -1.40
N PHE A 50 20.03 14.64 -0.55
CA PHE A 50 20.73 15.91 -0.40
C PHE A 50 22.16 15.79 -0.91
N ARG A 51 22.59 16.77 -1.71
CA ARG A 51 23.99 16.97 -2.08
C ARG A 51 24.48 18.28 -1.48
N PRO A 52 25.58 18.28 -0.70
CA PRO A 52 26.18 19.51 -0.22
C PRO A 52 26.63 20.40 -1.40
N GLY A 53 26.71 21.70 -1.16
CA GLY A 53 27.39 22.59 -2.10
C GLY A 53 28.90 22.38 -2.08
N ASP A 54 29.57 22.77 -3.16
CA ASP A 54 31.02 22.83 -3.23
C ASP A 54 31.44 24.26 -3.61
N ALA A 55 32.18 24.91 -2.71
CA ALA A 55 32.64 26.28 -2.88
C ALA A 55 33.74 26.42 -3.95
N GLN A 56 34.55 25.39 -4.20
CA GLN A 56 35.57 25.41 -5.25
C GLN A 56 34.94 25.32 -6.65
N GLU A 57 33.86 24.56 -6.78
CA GLU A 57 33.21 24.36 -8.08
C GLU A 57 31.96 25.24 -8.27
N THR A 58 31.71 26.21 -7.38
CA THR A 58 30.51 27.08 -7.38
C THR A 58 29.20 26.29 -7.47
N ARG A 59 29.20 25.04 -6.98
CA ARG A 59 28.01 24.19 -7.02
C ARG A 59 27.15 24.49 -5.80
N MET A 60 25.94 25.01 -6.03
CA MET A 60 24.97 25.20 -4.95
C MET A 60 24.48 23.85 -4.39
N PRO A 61 24.10 23.80 -3.10
CA PRO A 61 23.44 22.64 -2.53
C PRO A 61 22.21 22.26 -3.36
N ALA A 62 21.97 20.95 -3.51
CA ALA A 62 20.88 20.44 -4.31
C ALA A 62 20.10 19.36 -3.57
N ARG A 63 18.83 19.20 -3.95
CA ARG A 63 17.94 18.18 -3.41
C ARG A 63 17.14 17.52 -4.53
N ALA A 64 16.98 16.21 -4.44
CA ALA A 64 16.05 15.43 -5.25
C ALA A 64 15.06 14.71 -4.33
N ILE A 65 13.78 14.63 -4.73
CA ILE A 65 12.72 13.97 -3.95
C ILE A 65 12.02 12.93 -4.82
N GLY A 66 11.84 11.74 -4.27
CA GLY A 66 10.95 10.70 -4.81
C GLY A 66 9.89 10.33 -3.76
N VAL A 67 8.67 10.06 -4.22
CA VAL A 67 7.57 9.61 -3.35
C VAL A 67 6.90 8.40 -3.99
N LYS A 68 6.59 7.38 -3.19
CA LYS A 68 5.87 6.20 -3.66
C LYS A 68 4.96 5.65 -2.56
N TRP A 69 3.73 5.32 -2.93
CA TRP A 69 2.86 4.48 -2.09
C TRP A 69 3.29 3.01 -2.19
N LEU A 70 3.48 2.38 -1.04
CA LEU A 70 3.71 0.94 -0.91
C LEU A 70 2.48 0.28 -0.28
N THR A 71 1.77 -0.53 -1.07
CA THR A 71 0.64 -1.33 -0.59
C THR A 71 1.16 -2.53 0.19
N VAL A 72 0.60 -2.76 1.39
CA VAL A 72 0.87 -3.95 2.19
C VAL A 72 -0.08 -5.06 1.77
N ASP A 73 0.44 -6.28 1.59
CA ASP A 73 -0.40 -7.44 1.35
C ASP A 73 -1.17 -7.79 2.65
N PRO A 74 -2.52 -7.76 2.64
CA PRO A 74 -3.32 -8.14 3.80
C PRO A 74 -3.16 -9.62 4.21
N GLY A 75 -2.60 -10.48 3.35
CA GLY A 75 -2.32 -11.88 3.65
C GLY A 75 -3.54 -12.61 4.23
N ALA A 76 -3.36 -13.26 5.39
CA ALA A 76 -4.42 -14.00 6.08
C ALA A 76 -5.63 -13.14 6.52
N LYS A 77 -5.50 -11.80 6.54
CA LYS A 77 -6.62 -10.89 6.86
C LYS A 77 -7.57 -10.70 5.66
N LYS A 78 -7.16 -11.08 4.45
CA LYS A 78 -8.01 -11.02 3.26
C LYS A 78 -8.89 -12.26 3.17
N LEU A 79 -10.16 -12.11 3.52
CA LEU A 79 -11.16 -13.17 3.35
C LEU A 79 -11.46 -13.37 1.86
N ALA A 80 -11.49 -14.63 1.43
CA ALA A 80 -11.89 -14.99 0.08
C ALA A 80 -13.40 -15.25 0.08
N VAL A 81 -14.16 -14.36 -0.57
CA VAL A 81 -15.61 -14.45 -0.66
C VAL A 81 -15.99 -14.93 -2.05
N THR A 82 -16.86 -15.92 -2.14
CA THR A 82 -17.42 -16.43 -3.40
C THR A 82 -18.92 -16.44 -3.31
N LEU A 83 -19.59 -15.94 -4.36
CA LEU A 83 -21.03 -15.98 -4.53
C LEU A 83 -21.32 -16.84 -5.76
N THR A 84 -22.32 -17.72 -5.67
CA THR A 84 -22.77 -18.53 -6.80
C THR A 84 -24.27 -18.34 -7.05
N PRO A 85 -24.70 -17.10 -7.41
CA PRO A 85 -26.10 -16.85 -7.73
C PRO A 85 -26.50 -17.56 -9.03
N PRO A 86 -27.80 -17.76 -9.28
CA PRO A 86 -28.27 -18.25 -10.58
C PRO A 86 -28.00 -17.22 -11.69
N ASP A 87 -27.62 -17.68 -12.88
CA ASP A 87 -27.33 -16.81 -14.04
C ASP A 87 -28.55 -16.00 -14.49
N LYS A 88 -29.74 -16.55 -14.31
CA LYS A 88 -31.01 -15.91 -14.66
C LYS A 88 -32.09 -16.32 -13.66
N THR A 89 -32.96 -15.37 -13.35
CA THR A 89 -34.15 -15.59 -12.53
C THR A 89 -35.33 -14.84 -13.13
N MET A 90 -36.54 -15.24 -12.74
CA MET A 90 -37.77 -14.54 -13.12
C MET A 90 -38.11 -13.45 -12.09
N PRO A 91 -38.80 -12.37 -12.50
CA PRO A 91 -39.25 -11.33 -11.58
C PRO A 91 -40.16 -11.89 -10.48
N ARG A 92 -40.15 -11.22 -9.32
CA ARG A 92 -41.06 -11.50 -8.18
C ARG A 92 -40.96 -12.93 -7.63
N GLN A 93 -39.77 -13.52 -7.72
CA GLN A 93 -39.45 -14.82 -7.12
C GLN A 93 -38.47 -14.65 -5.97
N GLN A 94 -38.42 -15.64 -5.08
CA GLN A 94 -37.36 -15.72 -4.08
C GLN A 94 -36.01 -15.93 -4.80
N LEU A 95 -35.03 -15.09 -4.49
CA LEU A 95 -33.65 -15.23 -4.97
C LEU A 95 -32.80 -15.86 -3.87
N SER A 96 -32.20 -17.02 -4.16
CA SER A 96 -31.22 -17.65 -3.28
C SER A 96 -29.80 -17.29 -3.76
N ILE A 97 -28.96 -16.79 -2.86
CA ILE A 97 -27.58 -16.39 -3.14
C ILE A 97 -26.67 -17.19 -2.19
N PRO A 98 -26.12 -18.33 -2.63
CA PRO A 98 -25.12 -19.05 -1.85
C PRO A 98 -23.86 -18.20 -1.69
N VAL A 99 -23.38 -18.09 -0.45
CA VAL A 99 -22.15 -17.36 -0.10
C VAL A 99 -21.19 -18.32 0.59
N SER A 100 -19.93 -18.33 0.15
CA SER A 100 -18.83 -19.02 0.82
C SER A 100 -17.76 -18.00 1.20
N VAL A 101 -17.23 -18.14 2.42
CA VAL A 101 -16.16 -17.29 2.95
C VAL A 101 -15.02 -18.18 3.44
N ALA A 102 -13.89 -18.14 2.75
CA ALA A 102 -12.65 -18.82 3.14
C ALA A 102 -11.66 -17.84 3.80
N GLY A 103 -10.75 -18.38 4.63
CA GLY A 103 -9.78 -17.59 5.40
C GLY A 103 -10.28 -17.12 6.77
N VAL A 104 -11.48 -17.52 7.18
CA VAL A 104 -12.01 -17.27 8.53
C VAL A 104 -11.24 -18.12 9.54
N GLN A 105 -10.80 -17.50 10.64
CA GLN A 105 -10.05 -18.21 11.68
C GLN A 105 -10.96 -19.21 12.41
N PRO A 106 -10.47 -20.41 12.76
CA PRO A 106 -11.24 -21.37 13.53
C PRO A 106 -11.78 -20.77 14.84
N GLY A 107 -13.04 -21.05 15.17
CA GLY A 107 -13.69 -20.52 16.38
C GLY A 107 -14.12 -19.06 16.30
N THR A 108 -14.02 -18.42 15.12
CA THR A 108 -14.51 -17.05 14.90
C THR A 108 -15.72 -17.02 13.96
N ASN A 109 -16.54 -15.99 14.11
CA ASN A 109 -17.69 -15.75 13.23
C ASN A 109 -17.30 -14.79 12.11
N ALA A 110 -17.75 -15.09 10.88
CA ALA A 110 -17.76 -14.14 9.78
C ALA A 110 -19.15 -13.50 9.68
N TYR A 111 -19.17 -12.17 9.51
CA TYR A 111 -20.39 -11.42 9.26
C TYR A 111 -20.44 -11.05 7.78
N VAL A 112 -21.59 -11.28 7.14
CA VAL A 112 -21.78 -11.04 5.70
C VAL A 112 -22.99 -10.13 5.51
N THR A 113 -22.79 -9.06 4.73
CA THR A 113 -23.86 -8.20 4.22
C THR A 113 -23.97 -8.40 2.71
N VAL A 114 -25.15 -8.75 2.22
CA VAL A 114 -25.43 -8.91 0.79
C VAL A 114 -26.29 -7.74 0.32
N ALA A 115 -25.90 -7.13 -0.80
CA ALA A 115 -26.65 -6.08 -1.47
C ALA A 115 -26.81 -6.43 -2.96
N ALA A 116 -27.93 -6.04 -3.55
CA ALA A 116 -28.20 -6.16 -4.98
C ALA A 116 -28.63 -4.80 -5.52
N VAL A 117 -27.99 -4.35 -6.60
CA VAL A 117 -28.24 -3.05 -7.24
C VAL A 117 -28.43 -3.28 -8.73
N ASP A 118 -29.34 -2.53 -9.34
CA ASP A 118 -29.54 -2.55 -10.79
C ASP A 118 -28.31 -1.98 -11.51
N VAL A 119 -27.86 -2.65 -12.58
CA VAL A 119 -26.65 -2.24 -13.33
C VAL A 119 -26.83 -0.88 -14.01
N GLY A 120 -28.06 -0.48 -14.37
CA GLY A 120 -28.34 0.84 -14.92
C GLY A 120 -28.18 1.99 -13.91
N ILE A 121 -27.93 1.69 -12.64
CA ILE A 121 -27.68 2.67 -11.57
C ILE A 121 -26.19 2.79 -11.22
N LEU A 122 -25.38 1.75 -11.45
CA LEU A 122 -23.94 1.71 -11.14
C LEU A 122 -23.10 2.53 -12.13
#